data_AF-A0A838H6T0-F1
#
_entry.id   AF-A0A838H6T0-F1
#
_cell.length_a   1.000
_cell.length_b   1.000
_cell.length_c   1.000
_cell.angle_alpha   90.00
_cell.angle_beta   90.00
_cell.angle_gamma   90.00
#
_symmetry.space_group_name_H-M   'P 1'
#
loop_
_entity.id
_entity.type
_entity.pdbx_description
1 polymer ?
#
loop_
_entity_poly.entity_id
_entity_poly.type
_entity_poly.pdbx_seq_one_letter_code
_entity_poly.pdbx_strand_id
1 'polypeptide(L)'
;RTMYVIPFVMGHLNAEAPMFGVEITDSAYVVTSMRVMSRMGSDVLARMEQLDADFVPCLHSVGAPLEPGQSDVPWPCSDTKYITHFPEERTIWSYGSGYGGNALLGKKCYALRIASAKARDEGWLAEHMLILKLTSPHGVTKYIAAAFPSACGKTNLAMLQPTIPGWKVETLGDDIAWMRFGDDGRLHAVNPEFGFFGVAPGTNEKTNPNAMRTIERGNSIFTNVALTDDGDVWWEGMEGDPQHLTSWKKQDWTPDSDELSSHPNSRYCTPIKQCPILAPEYDDPRGVPIDAILFGGRRKTTIPLVTEARDWVHGTFMGATLSSETTAAATGEVGVVRRDPMAMLPFIGYNAADYFNHWITVGKEHDAAKLPRIFYVNWFRRDSDGGFLWPGFGENSRVLKWVVERIEGTAEAVDTPIGYVPTVESLDVEGLDVSQAEIEAALAVNPEEWRAEIPTITEWFDKFGDKLPTVLWTELDGLKARLSE
;
A
#
# COMPACT_ATOMS: atom_id res chain seq x y z
N ARG A 1 -34.10 0.34 9.29
CA ARG A 1 -33.33 0.24 8.03
C ARG A 1 -33.27 -1.21 7.58
N THR A 2 -33.02 -1.48 6.31
CA THR A 2 -32.73 -2.85 5.84
C THR A 2 -31.40 -3.31 6.43
N MET A 3 -31.35 -4.54 6.93
CA MET A 3 -30.12 -5.23 7.29
C MET A 3 -29.71 -6.11 6.11
N TYR A 4 -28.61 -5.78 5.45
CA TYR A 4 -28.02 -6.57 4.39
C TYR A 4 -27.05 -7.59 5.00
N VAL A 5 -27.01 -8.79 4.41
CA VAL A 5 -26.07 -9.86 4.77
C VAL A 5 -25.20 -10.15 3.54
N ILE A 6 -23.90 -9.91 3.66
CA ILE A 6 -22.93 -9.95 2.57
C ILE A 6 -21.96 -11.12 2.82
N PRO A 7 -22.20 -12.32 2.27
CA PRO A 7 -21.18 -13.36 2.23
C PRO A 7 -20.12 -12.99 1.19
N PHE A 8 -18.85 -12.97 1.60
CA PHE A 8 -17.71 -12.65 0.74
C PHE A 8 -16.49 -13.52 1.03
N VAL A 9 -15.59 -13.61 0.05
CA VAL A 9 -14.28 -14.24 0.18
C VAL A 9 -13.19 -13.23 -0.15
N MET A 10 -12.18 -13.15 0.71
CA MET A 10 -10.93 -12.44 0.45
C MET A 10 -9.95 -13.40 -0.22
N GLY A 11 -9.34 -12.96 -1.32
CA GLY A 11 -8.57 -13.83 -2.21
C GLY A 11 -9.49 -14.62 -3.14
N HIS A 12 -9.18 -15.89 -3.37
CA HIS A 12 -9.83 -16.71 -4.40
C HIS A 12 -10.78 -17.73 -3.80
N LEU A 13 -11.97 -17.87 -4.41
CA LEU A 13 -13.00 -18.83 -3.99
C LEU A 13 -12.54 -20.29 -4.11
N ASN A 14 -11.66 -20.55 -5.07
CA ASN A 14 -11.07 -21.85 -5.38
C ASN A 14 -9.68 -22.05 -4.75
N ALA A 15 -9.27 -21.20 -3.81
CA ALA A 15 -8.06 -21.44 -3.03
C ALA A 15 -8.19 -22.73 -2.19
N GLU A 16 -7.04 -23.28 -1.79
CA GLU A 16 -7.01 -24.45 -0.89
C GLU A 16 -7.63 -24.12 0.47
N ALA A 17 -7.32 -22.94 1.01
CA ALA A 17 -7.91 -22.39 2.22
C ALA A 17 -8.52 -21.00 1.94
N PRO A 18 -9.74 -20.92 1.38
CA PRO A 18 -10.40 -19.65 1.11
C PRO A 18 -10.73 -18.92 2.41
N MET A 19 -10.58 -17.59 2.40
CA MET A 19 -10.75 -16.75 3.58
C MET A 19 -12.11 -16.06 3.55
N PHE A 20 -13.11 -16.72 4.13
CA PHE A 20 -14.49 -16.24 4.13
C PHE A 20 -14.76 -15.18 5.19
N GLY A 21 -15.73 -14.32 4.92
CA GLY A 21 -16.32 -13.38 5.86
C GLY A 21 -17.80 -13.17 5.56
N VAL A 22 -18.54 -12.77 6.59
CA VAL A 22 -19.94 -12.34 6.44
C VAL A 22 -20.08 -10.97 7.06
N GLU A 23 -20.36 -9.98 6.23
CA GLU A 23 -20.62 -8.61 6.68
C GLU A 23 -22.12 -8.33 6.76
N ILE A 24 -22.58 -7.98 7.95
CA ILE A 24 -23.91 -7.42 8.15
C ILE A 24 -23.80 -5.91 8.17
N THR A 25 -24.62 -5.23 7.36
CA THR A 25 -24.60 -3.76 7.25
C THR A 25 -26.00 -3.20 7.03
N ASP A 26 -26.24 -1.97 7.49
CA ASP A 26 -27.46 -1.21 7.20
C ASP A 26 -27.29 -0.17 6.07
N SER A 27 -26.18 -0.26 5.31
CA SER A 27 -25.81 0.68 4.25
C SER A 27 -25.73 0.02 2.87
N ALA A 28 -26.57 0.47 1.93
CA ALA A 28 -26.52 0.03 0.54
C ALA A 28 -25.25 0.50 -0.20
N TYR A 29 -24.65 1.63 0.20
CA TYR A 29 -23.35 2.08 -0.30
C TYR A 29 -22.27 1.04 0.01
N VAL A 30 -22.25 0.52 1.24
CA VAL A 30 -21.31 -0.51 1.67
C VAL A 30 -21.49 -1.80 0.86
N VAL A 31 -22.72 -2.27 0.67
CA VAL A 31 -23.01 -3.44 -0.19
C VAL A 31 -22.45 -3.24 -1.60
N THR A 32 -22.68 -2.07 -2.20
CA THR A 32 -22.26 -1.78 -3.57
C THR A 32 -20.74 -1.69 -3.69
N SER A 33 -20.07 -1.05 -2.73
CA SER A 33 -18.60 -0.99 -2.70
C SER A 33 -17.97 -2.35 -2.38
N MET A 34 -18.54 -3.15 -1.48
CA MET A 34 -18.06 -4.51 -1.21
C MET A 34 -18.19 -5.42 -2.44
N ARG A 35 -19.17 -5.18 -3.31
CA ARG A 35 -19.30 -5.89 -4.61
C ARG A 35 -18.14 -5.60 -5.56
N VAL A 36 -17.56 -4.41 -5.46
CA VAL A 36 -16.36 -4.04 -6.22
C VAL A 36 -15.10 -4.56 -5.53
N MET A 37 -15.01 -4.43 -4.21
CA MET A 37 -13.79 -4.69 -3.45
C MET A 37 -13.58 -6.14 -3.02
N SER A 38 -14.62 -6.98 -3.08
CA SER A 38 -14.55 -8.40 -2.69
C SER A 38 -15.31 -9.28 -3.69
N ARG A 39 -14.98 -10.57 -3.70
CA ARG A 39 -15.82 -11.57 -4.36
C ARG A 39 -16.96 -11.89 -3.39
N MET A 40 -18.18 -11.47 -3.72
CA MET A 40 -19.35 -11.63 -2.84
C MET A 40 -20.57 -12.20 -3.57
N GLY A 41 -21.49 -12.79 -2.81
CA GLY A 41 -22.80 -13.24 -3.30
C GLY A 41 -23.05 -14.74 -3.13
N SER A 42 -24.04 -15.24 -3.87
CA SER A 42 -24.57 -16.60 -3.69
C SER A 42 -23.55 -17.71 -3.94
N ASP A 43 -22.63 -17.52 -4.89
CA ASP A 43 -21.59 -18.52 -5.16
C ASP A 43 -20.63 -18.69 -3.98
N VAL A 44 -20.36 -17.59 -3.26
CA VAL A 44 -19.55 -17.62 -2.04
C VAL A 44 -20.30 -18.35 -0.93
N LEU A 45 -21.57 -18.01 -0.73
CA LEU A 45 -22.41 -18.67 0.27
C LEU A 45 -22.51 -20.18 0.00
N ALA A 46 -22.78 -20.57 -1.24
CA ALA A 46 -22.85 -21.98 -1.64
C ALA A 46 -21.52 -22.71 -1.37
N ARG A 47 -20.38 -22.05 -1.61
CA ARG A 47 -19.07 -22.63 -1.31
C ARG A 47 -18.82 -22.76 0.19
N MET A 48 -19.23 -21.78 0.99
CA MET A 48 -19.15 -21.86 2.45
C MET A 48 -19.96 -23.04 2.98
N GLU A 49 -21.19 -23.22 2.50
CA GLU A 49 -22.07 -24.35 2.86
C GLU A 49 -21.47 -25.71 2.44
N GLN A 50 -20.90 -25.79 1.23
CA GLN A 50 -20.24 -27.01 0.74
C GLN A 50 -19.05 -27.44 1.60
N LEU A 51 -18.33 -26.47 2.16
CA LEU A 51 -17.13 -26.70 2.96
C LEU A 51 -17.43 -26.81 4.46
N ASP A 52 -18.66 -26.52 4.89
CA ASP A 52 -19.00 -26.26 6.30
C ASP A 52 -17.99 -25.28 6.93
N ALA A 53 -17.70 -24.19 6.20
CA ALA A 53 -16.56 -23.33 6.47
C ALA A 53 -16.83 -22.31 7.59
N ASP A 54 -15.81 -22.12 8.44
CA ASP A 54 -15.72 -20.95 9.31
C ASP A 54 -15.60 -19.65 8.50
N PHE A 55 -16.00 -18.54 9.10
CA PHE A 55 -15.90 -17.21 8.50
C PHE A 55 -15.62 -16.15 9.57
N VAL A 56 -15.07 -15.01 9.15
CA VAL A 56 -14.91 -13.82 10.00
C VAL A 56 -16.24 -13.09 10.11
N PRO A 57 -16.83 -12.97 11.31
CA PRO A 57 -18.05 -12.18 11.51
C PRO A 57 -17.73 -10.69 11.46
N CYS A 58 -18.40 -9.98 10.58
CA CYS A 58 -18.26 -8.54 10.38
C CYS A 58 -19.60 -7.85 10.67
N LEU A 59 -19.67 -7.04 11.73
CA LEU A 59 -20.83 -6.23 12.07
C LEU A 59 -20.57 -4.78 11.70
N HIS A 60 -21.47 -4.16 10.93
CA HIS A 60 -21.43 -2.75 10.61
C HIS A 60 -22.80 -2.09 10.78
N SER A 61 -22.83 -0.88 11.35
CA SER A 61 -23.98 0.02 11.28
C SER A 61 -23.53 1.46 11.13
N VAL A 62 -24.24 2.24 10.31
CA VAL A 62 -24.04 3.70 10.22
C VAL A 62 -24.47 4.43 11.49
N GLY A 63 -25.19 3.78 12.41
CA GLY A 63 -25.56 4.36 13.70
C GLY A 63 -26.63 5.46 13.62
N ALA A 64 -27.51 5.39 12.63
CA ALA A 64 -28.55 6.39 12.36
C ALA A 64 -29.94 5.75 12.23
N PRO A 65 -30.56 5.26 13.33
CA PRO A 65 -31.90 4.69 13.28
C PRO A 65 -32.94 5.71 12.79
N LEU A 66 -34.05 5.21 12.23
CA LEU A 66 -35.16 6.03 11.75
C LEU A 66 -36.45 5.57 12.43
N GLU A 67 -37.19 6.51 12.99
CA GLU A 67 -38.56 6.28 13.47
C GLU A 67 -39.54 6.13 12.29
N PRO A 68 -40.70 5.47 12.48
CA PRO A 68 -41.73 5.40 11.44
C PRO A 68 -42.13 6.79 10.92
N GLY A 69 -41.94 7.02 9.61
CA GLY A 69 -42.25 8.29 8.95
C GLY A 69 -41.13 9.34 8.99
N GLN A 70 -39.99 9.07 9.65
CA GLN A 70 -38.83 9.94 9.62
C GLN A 70 -38.13 9.90 8.25
N SER A 71 -37.92 11.07 7.65
CA SER A 71 -37.11 11.20 6.42
C SER A 71 -35.64 10.90 6.71
N ASP A 72 -35.01 10.17 5.78
CA ASP A 72 -33.57 9.87 5.85
C ASP A 72 -32.72 11.01 5.28
N VAL A 73 -31.41 10.93 5.51
CA VAL A 73 -30.39 11.82 4.92
C VAL A 73 -29.57 11.08 3.85
N PRO A 74 -28.97 11.79 2.87
CA PRO A 74 -28.18 11.15 1.82
C PRO A 74 -26.95 10.37 2.32
N TRP A 75 -26.33 10.82 3.42
CA TRP A 75 -25.19 10.17 4.03
C TRP A 75 -25.41 9.97 5.54
N PRO A 76 -26.05 8.87 5.95
CA PRO A 76 -26.26 8.59 7.37
C PRO A 76 -24.94 8.21 8.03
N CYS A 77 -24.68 8.79 9.21
CA CYS A 77 -23.56 8.46 10.07
C CYS A 77 -23.87 8.86 11.52
N SER A 78 -23.00 8.50 12.46
CA SER A 78 -23.06 8.91 13.86
C SER A 78 -21.81 9.68 14.24
N ASP A 79 -21.95 10.63 15.18
CA ASP A 79 -20.79 11.30 15.80
C ASP A 79 -19.96 10.32 16.64
N THR A 80 -20.60 9.30 17.20
CA THR A 80 -19.92 8.20 17.90
C THR A 80 -19.42 7.18 16.89
N LYS A 81 -18.11 6.92 16.87
CA LYS A 81 -17.48 6.00 15.91
C LYS A 81 -16.60 5.00 16.63
N TYR A 82 -16.80 3.73 16.34
CA TYR A 82 -15.96 2.63 16.82
C TYR A 82 -15.64 1.70 15.65
N ILE A 83 -14.38 1.31 15.53
CA ILE A 83 -13.92 0.27 14.60
C ILE A 83 -13.08 -0.69 15.43
N THR A 84 -13.74 -1.71 15.96
CA THR A 84 -13.21 -2.64 16.96
C THR A 84 -12.87 -3.97 16.30
N HIS A 85 -11.74 -4.54 16.71
CA HIS A 85 -11.23 -5.81 16.19
C HIS A 85 -10.97 -6.73 17.38
N PHE A 86 -11.49 -7.95 17.31
CA PHE A 86 -11.29 -8.99 18.32
C PHE A 86 -10.46 -10.09 17.67
N PRO A 87 -9.12 -10.01 17.73
CA PRO A 87 -8.25 -10.92 17.00
C PRO A 87 -8.36 -12.36 17.49
N GLU A 88 -8.65 -12.62 18.76
CA GLU A 88 -8.85 -13.97 19.29
C GLU A 88 -10.11 -14.64 18.74
N GLU A 89 -11.20 -13.86 18.62
CA GLU A 89 -12.51 -14.31 18.11
C GLU A 89 -12.64 -14.17 16.59
N ARG A 90 -11.63 -13.61 15.92
CA ARG A 90 -11.65 -13.28 14.49
C ARG A 90 -12.91 -12.49 14.09
N THR A 91 -13.28 -11.49 14.89
CA THR A 91 -14.52 -10.73 14.72
C THR A 91 -14.23 -9.22 14.58
N ILE A 92 -15.04 -8.53 13.78
CA ILE A 92 -14.90 -7.09 13.51
C ILE A 92 -16.23 -6.40 13.74
N TRP A 93 -16.25 -5.37 14.59
CA TRP A 93 -17.43 -4.53 14.84
C TRP A 93 -17.15 -3.08 14.50
N SER A 94 -17.94 -2.52 13.59
CA SER A 94 -17.87 -1.13 13.17
C SER A 94 -19.20 -0.41 13.39
N TYR A 95 -19.13 0.80 13.92
CA TYR A 95 -20.28 1.63 14.23
C TYR A 95 -20.01 3.09 13.85
N GLY A 96 -21.01 3.74 13.26
CA GLY A 96 -21.10 5.19 13.12
C GLY A 96 -20.46 5.79 11.86
N SER A 97 -19.75 5.01 11.05
CA SER A 97 -19.09 5.52 9.83
C SER A 97 -19.37 4.65 8.63
N GLY A 98 -20.02 5.21 7.59
CA GLY A 98 -20.20 4.54 6.29
C GLY A 98 -19.04 4.72 5.30
N TYR A 99 -17.90 5.28 5.72
CA TYR A 99 -16.81 5.66 4.80
C TYR A 99 -15.71 4.58 4.72
N GLY A 100 -15.44 4.10 3.50
CA GLY A 100 -14.22 3.40 3.12
C GLY A 100 -13.75 2.35 4.14
N GLY A 101 -12.50 2.46 4.59
CA GLY A 101 -11.86 1.49 5.50
C GLY A 101 -12.50 1.32 6.88
N ASN A 102 -13.47 2.15 7.26
CA ASN A 102 -14.26 1.95 8.48
C ASN A 102 -15.48 1.04 8.23
N ALA A 103 -15.97 0.98 6.99
CA ALA A 103 -17.23 0.32 6.64
C ALA A 103 -17.04 -0.88 5.70
N LEU A 104 -16.02 -0.88 4.86
CA LEU A 104 -15.68 -2.00 3.97
C LEU A 104 -14.83 -3.00 4.77
N LEU A 105 -15.49 -3.85 5.57
CA LEU A 105 -14.80 -4.60 6.63
C LEU A 105 -13.87 -5.69 6.08
N GLY A 106 -14.09 -6.15 4.85
CA GLY A 106 -13.15 -7.01 4.12
C GLY A 106 -11.78 -6.36 3.86
N LYS A 107 -11.69 -5.03 3.77
CA LYS A 107 -10.47 -4.30 3.40
C LYS A 107 -9.45 -4.23 4.55
N LYS A 108 -9.35 -3.10 5.25
CA LYS A 108 -8.29 -2.89 6.26
C LYS A 108 -8.55 -3.70 7.54
N CYS A 109 -9.80 -3.82 7.95
CA CYS A 109 -10.18 -4.50 9.18
C CYS A 109 -9.90 -6.00 9.11
N TYR A 110 -10.38 -6.68 8.06
CA TYR A 110 -10.09 -8.08 7.86
C TYR A 110 -8.71 -8.26 7.26
N ALA A 111 -8.47 -7.83 6.02
CA ALA A 111 -7.29 -8.25 5.27
C ALA A 111 -5.93 -7.73 5.76
N LEU A 112 -5.90 -6.82 6.75
CA LEU A 112 -4.67 -6.48 7.48
C LEU A 112 -4.76 -6.76 8.98
N ARG A 113 -5.74 -6.22 9.72
CA ARG A 113 -5.72 -6.36 11.20
C ARG A 113 -6.01 -7.79 11.65
N ILE A 114 -7.18 -8.34 11.32
CA ILE A 114 -7.49 -9.74 11.66
C ILE A 114 -6.54 -10.70 10.93
N ALA A 115 -6.24 -10.43 9.66
CA ALA A 115 -5.36 -11.25 8.85
C ALA A 115 -3.93 -11.31 9.42
N SER A 116 -3.34 -10.20 9.88
CA SER A 116 -1.98 -10.21 10.44
C SER A 116 -1.90 -11.01 11.74
N ALA A 117 -2.94 -10.96 12.58
CA ALA A 117 -3.02 -11.81 13.78
C ALA A 117 -3.11 -13.29 13.40
N LYS A 118 -3.94 -13.64 12.39
CA LYS A 118 -4.03 -15.01 11.86
C LYS A 118 -2.73 -15.44 11.18
N ALA A 119 -2.05 -14.53 10.50
CA ALA A 119 -0.79 -14.74 9.81
C ALA A 119 0.34 -15.09 10.78
N ARG A 120 0.41 -14.40 11.93
CA ARG A 120 1.29 -14.77 13.04
C ARG A 120 1.02 -16.20 13.51
N ASP A 121 -0.25 -16.55 13.74
CA ASP A 121 -0.62 -17.83 14.34
C ASP A 121 -0.42 -19.02 13.38
N GLU A 122 -0.37 -18.76 12.08
CA GLU A 122 -0.30 -19.78 11.02
C GLU A 122 1.00 -19.73 10.19
N GLY A 123 1.97 -18.87 10.53
CA GLY A 123 3.27 -18.84 9.87
C GLY A 123 3.30 -18.17 8.49
N TRP A 124 2.48 -17.13 8.25
CA TRP A 124 2.47 -16.35 7.00
C TRP A 124 2.45 -14.85 7.24
N LEU A 125 2.38 -14.01 6.19
CA LEU A 125 2.43 -12.55 6.30
C LEU A 125 1.21 -11.88 5.64
N ALA A 126 0.59 -10.92 6.33
CA ALA A 126 -0.50 -10.10 5.78
C ALA A 126 -0.08 -8.62 5.81
N GLU A 127 0.20 -8.07 4.64
CA GLU A 127 1.02 -6.87 4.51
C GLU A 127 0.33 -5.78 3.70
N HIS A 128 0.60 -4.52 4.06
CA HIS A 128 0.12 -3.34 3.35
C HIS A 128 1.00 -3.04 2.12
N MET A 129 1.02 -3.99 1.19
CA MET A 129 1.87 -4.00 0.02
C MET A 129 1.07 -4.05 -1.27
N LEU A 130 1.52 -3.29 -2.28
CA LEU A 130 1.17 -3.60 -3.66
C LEU A 130 1.87 -4.89 -4.11
N ILE A 131 1.40 -5.46 -5.22
CA ILE A 131 2.05 -6.56 -5.93
C ILE A 131 2.10 -6.19 -7.42
N LEU A 132 3.29 -6.16 -8.00
CA LEU A 132 3.47 -5.94 -9.43
C LEU A 132 4.35 -7.02 -10.05
N LYS A 133 4.12 -7.28 -11.33
CA LYS A 133 4.94 -8.09 -12.20
C LYS A 133 5.72 -7.18 -13.12
N LEU A 134 7.03 -7.37 -13.18
CA LEU A 134 7.95 -6.59 -14.01
C LEU A 134 8.64 -7.53 -14.99
N THR A 135 8.48 -7.25 -16.29
CA THR A 135 9.10 -8.02 -17.36
C THR A 135 10.14 -7.17 -18.08
N SER A 136 11.37 -7.67 -18.19
CA SER A 136 12.46 -7.01 -18.90
C SER A 136 12.36 -7.21 -20.42
N PRO A 137 13.10 -6.42 -21.23
CA PRO A 137 13.19 -6.60 -22.69
C PRO A 137 13.69 -7.98 -23.12
N HIS A 138 14.37 -8.71 -22.23
CA HIS A 138 14.89 -10.05 -22.48
C HIS A 138 13.91 -11.16 -22.06
N GLY A 139 12.70 -10.81 -21.61
CA GLY A 139 11.67 -11.75 -21.16
C GLY A 139 11.86 -12.26 -19.73
N VAL A 140 12.81 -11.71 -18.97
CA VAL A 140 12.97 -12.03 -17.54
C VAL A 140 11.83 -11.38 -16.76
N THR A 141 11.09 -12.18 -16.02
CA THR A 141 9.98 -11.72 -15.17
C THR A 141 10.38 -11.79 -13.71
N LYS A 142 10.10 -10.71 -12.96
CA LYS A 142 10.22 -10.65 -11.51
C LYS A 142 8.93 -10.11 -10.90
N TYR A 143 8.59 -10.57 -9.69
CA TYR A 143 7.46 -10.04 -8.94
C TYR A 143 7.95 -9.28 -7.72
N ILE A 144 7.37 -8.10 -7.53
CA ILE A 144 7.79 -7.14 -6.52
C ILE A 144 6.61 -6.81 -5.63
N ALA A 145 6.80 -6.95 -4.32
CA ALA A 145 5.89 -6.41 -3.32
C ALA A 145 6.45 -5.08 -2.78
N ALA A 146 5.61 -4.07 -2.54
CA ALA A 146 6.09 -2.80 -2.00
C ALA A 146 5.16 -2.17 -0.97
N ALA A 147 5.71 -1.88 0.22
CA ALA A 147 5.03 -1.25 1.35
C ALA A 147 5.41 0.23 1.45
N PHE A 148 4.47 1.10 1.08
CA PHE A 148 4.56 2.54 1.33
C PHE A 148 3.37 3.03 2.16
N PRO A 149 3.56 4.00 3.06
CA PRO A 149 2.45 4.64 3.76
C PRO A 149 1.41 5.23 2.80
N SER A 150 0.24 5.57 3.34
CA SER A 150 -0.81 6.24 2.55
C SER A 150 -0.27 7.52 1.90
N ALA A 151 -0.67 7.77 0.64
CA ALA A 151 -0.22 8.90 -0.19
C ALA A 151 1.30 8.95 -0.48
N CYS A 152 2.00 7.80 -0.43
CA CYS A 152 3.40 7.66 -0.82
C CYS A 152 3.60 6.89 -2.16
N GLY A 153 2.56 6.80 -3.00
CA GLY A 153 2.69 6.35 -4.39
C GLY A 153 2.48 4.85 -4.66
N LYS A 154 1.86 4.07 -3.75
CA LYS A 154 1.59 2.64 -4.00
C LYS A 154 0.81 2.40 -5.29
N THR A 155 -0.35 3.04 -5.46
CA THR A 155 -1.18 2.86 -6.67
C THR A 155 -0.47 3.31 -7.95
N ASN A 156 0.30 4.40 -7.91
CA ASN A 156 1.12 4.82 -9.06
C ASN A 156 2.20 3.79 -9.43
N LEU A 157 2.86 3.18 -8.44
CA LEU A 157 3.87 2.16 -8.69
C LEU A 157 3.26 0.83 -9.15
N ALA A 158 2.14 0.42 -8.55
CA ALA A 158 1.44 -0.82 -8.90
C ALA A 158 0.91 -0.81 -10.34
N MET A 159 0.56 0.36 -10.85
CA MET A 159 0.03 0.57 -12.21
C MET A 159 0.99 1.36 -13.11
N LEU A 160 2.28 1.33 -12.78
CA LEU A 160 3.32 2.10 -13.45
C LEU A 160 3.30 1.87 -14.97
N GLN A 161 3.41 2.94 -15.75
CA GLN A 161 3.75 2.86 -17.18
C GLN A 161 5.26 3.13 -17.32
N PRO A 162 6.09 2.11 -17.62
CA PRO A 162 7.53 2.30 -17.75
C PRO A 162 7.88 3.28 -18.87
N THR A 163 8.95 4.04 -18.65
CA THR A 163 9.50 5.01 -19.62
C THR A 163 10.70 4.45 -20.37
N ILE A 164 11.32 3.39 -19.83
CA ILE A 164 12.41 2.64 -20.46
C ILE A 164 11.85 1.63 -21.49
N PRO A 165 12.30 1.68 -22.77
CA PRO A 165 11.79 0.80 -23.83
C PRO A 165 11.92 -0.69 -23.49
N GLY A 166 10.89 -1.46 -23.83
CA GLY A 166 10.86 -2.92 -23.69
C GLY A 166 10.56 -3.44 -22.28
N TRP A 167 10.57 -2.59 -21.25
CA TRP A 167 10.10 -2.98 -19.93
C TRP A 167 8.58 -2.90 -19.85
N LYS A 168 7.98 -3.89 -19.17
CA LYS A 168 6.53 -3.97 -18.97
C LYS A 168 6.22 -4.15 -17.50
N VAL A 169 5.26 -3.38 -17.00
CA VAL A 169 4.64 -3.59 -15.69
C VAL A 169 3.23 -4.10 -15.87
N GLU A 170 2.88 -5.11 -15.09
CA GLU A 170 1.52 -5.61 -14.93
C GLU A 170 1.17 -5.62 -13.44
N THR A 171 -0.05 -5.25 -13.09
CA THR A 171 -0.50 -5.16 -11.69
C THR A 171 -1.13 -6.47 -11.22
N LEU A 172 -0.93 -6.84 -9.95
CA LEU A 172 -1.71 -7.87 -9.27
C LEU A 172 -2.52 -7.30 -8.10
N GLY A 173 -2.10 -6.18 -7.53
CA GLY A 173 -2.79 -5.46 -6.47
C GLY A 173 -2.03 -4.20 -6.08
N ASP A 174 -2.72 -3.21 -5.50
CA ASP A 174 -2.12 -1.91 -5.18
C ASP A 174 -2.04 -1.59 -3.68
N ASP A 175 -2.55 -2.46 -2.82
CA ASP A 175 -2.76 -2.11 -1.41
C ASP A 175 -2.51 -3.24 -0.40
N ILE A 176 -2.90 -4.49 -0.69
CA ILE A 176 -2.75 -5.60 0.25
C ILE A 176 -2.09 -6.80 -0.43
N ALA A 177 -1.14 -7.42 0.28
CA ALA A 177 -0.53 -8.69 -0.11
C ALA A 177 -0.62 -9.70 1.04
N TRP A 178 -1.14 -10.88 0.74
CA TRP A 178 -1.04 -12.04 1.62
C TRP A 178 0.05 -12.95 1.10
N MET A 179 1.09 -13.17 1.90
CA MET A 179 2.29 -13.86 1.49
C MET A 179 2.55 -15.13 2.31
N ARG A 180 2.74 -16.26 1.62
CA ARG A 180 2.95 -17.60 2.21
C ARG A 180 4.14 -18.27 1.53
N PHE A 181 4.93 -19.04 2.25
CA PHE A 181 5.95 -19.87 1.60
C PHE A 181 5.29 -21.04 0.89
N GLY A 182 5.62 -21.23 -0.39
CA GLY A 182 5.18 -22.38 -1.18
C GLY A 182 6.06 -23.60 -0.96
N ASP A 183 5.65 -24.74 -1.54
CA ASP A 183 6.41 -26.00 -1.50
C ASP A 183 7.79 -25.89 -2.16
N ASP A 184 7.98 -24.90 -3.05
CA ASP A 184 9.27 -24.59 -3.66
C ASP A 184 10.21 -23.81 -2.72
N GLY A 185 9.74 -23.43 -1.53
CA GLY A 185 10.45 -22.66 -0.52
C GLY A 185 10.52 -21.16 -0.82
N ARG A 186 9.80 -20.65 -1.83
CA ARG A 186 9.72 -19.22 -2.14
C ARG A 186 8.51 -18.57 -1.47
N LEU A 187 8.61 -17.29 -1.16
CA LEU A 187 7.49 -16.49 -0.66
C LEU A 187 6.55 -16.13 -1.80
N HIS A 188 5.32 -16.63 -1.78
CA HIS A 188 4.28 -16.38 -2.78
C HIS A 188 3.26 -15.37 -2.28
N ALA A 189 2.87 -14.40 -3.10
CA ALA A 189 1.89 -13.37 -2.76
C ALA A 189 0.59 -13.48 -3.55
N VAL A 190 -0.53 -13.27 -2.85
CA VAL A 190 -1.88 -13.13 -3.41
C VAL A 190 -2.42 -11.76 -3.03
N ASN A 191 -3.11 -11.09 -3.96
CA ASN A 191 -3.94 -9.94 -3.64
C ASN A 191 -5.30 -10.43 -3.13
N PRO A 192 -5.68 -10.16 -1.87
CA PRO A 192 -6.97 -10.59 -1.35
C PRO A 192 -8.15 -9.76 -1.89
N GLU A 193 -7.90 -8.57 -2.44
CA GLU A 193 -8.95 -7.66 -2.90
C GLU A 193 -9.46 -8.01 -4.31
N PHE A 194 -10.64 -7.48 -4.66
CA PHE A 194 -11.28 -7.64 -5.96
C PHE A 194 -11.48 -6.33 -6.74
N GLY A 195 -10.96 -5.22 -6.20
CA GLY A 195 -11.09 -3.89 -6.77
C GLY A 195 -10.01 -2.96 -6.28
N PHE A 196 -9.98 -1.75 -6.86
CA PHE A 196 -9.14 -0.65 -6.42
C PHE A 196 -9.97 0.38 -5.68
N PHE A 197 -9.50 0.78 -4.49
CA PHE A 197 -10.08 1.86 -3.69
C PHE A 197 -9.09 3.03 -3.60
N GLY A 198 -8.73 3.59 -4.76
CA GLY A 198 -7.64 4.55 -4.92
C GLY A 198 -8.02 5.96 -4.50
N VAL A 199 -7.02 6.74 -4.09
CA VAL A 199 -7.15 8.20 -3.88
C VAL A 199 -7.30 8.87 -5.25
N ALA A 200 -8.33 9.68 -5.44
CA ALA A 200 -8.57 10.34 -6.73
C ALA A 200 -7.60 11.51 -6.99
N PRO A 201 -7.45 12.51 -6.08
CA PRO A 201 -6.63 13.69 -6.34
C PRO A 201 -5.18 13.33 -6.69
N GLY A 202 -4.64 13.98 -7.71
CA GLY A 202 -3.32 13.70 -8.29
C GLY A 202 -3.27 12.54 -9.29
N THR A 203 -4.36 11.78 -9.50
CA THR A 203 -4.47 10.77 -10.57
C THR A 203 -4.80 11.48 -11.89
N ASN A 204 -3.99 11.29 -12.92
CA ASN A 204 -4.18 11.89 -14.24
C ASN A 204 -3.42 11.08 -15.32
N GLU A 205 -3.51 11.46 -16.59
CA GLU A 205 -2.83 10.76 -17.71
C GLU A 205 -1.30 10.80 -17.61
N LYS A 206 -0.74 11.81 -16.94
CA LYS A 206 0.71 11.91 -16.70
C LYS A 206 1.19 11.03 -15.55
N THR A 207 0.43 10.95 -14.46
CA THR A 207 0.87 10.32 -13.20
C THR A 207 0.43 8.85 -13.10
N ASN A 208 -0.73 8.50 -13.67
CA ASN A 208 -1.25 7.14 -13.70
C ASN A 208 -2.30 6.94 -14.82
N PRO A 209 -1.86 6.87 -16.09
CA PRO A 209 -2.76 6.67 -17.22
C PRO A 209 -3.50 5.33 -17.17
N ASN A 210 -2.91 4.30 -16.53
CA ASN A 210 -3.58 3.02 -16.38
C ASN A 210 -4.76 3.09 -15.40
N ALA A 211 -4.68 3.89 -14.33
CA ALA A 211 -5.81 4.16 -13.45
C ALA A 211 -6.92 4.92 -14.20
N MET A 212 -6.57 5.96 -14.96
CA MET A 212 -7.54 6.70 -15.79
C MET A 212 -8.29 5.77 -16.74
N ARG A 213 -7.57 4.99 -17.56
CA ARG A 213 -8.16 3.98 -18.46
C ARG A 213 -9.00 2.91 -17.75
N THR A 214 -8.68 2.60 -16.48
CA THR A 214 -9.45 1.64 -15.67
C THR A 214 -10.79 2.24 -15.27
N ILE A 215 -10.78 3.49 -14.83
CA ILE A 215 -11.94 4.24 -14.34
C ILE A 215 -12.87 4.63 -15.51
N GLU A 216 -12.31 5.00 -16.67
CA GLU A 216 -13.05 5.35 -17.89
C GLU A 216 -13.91 4.20 -18.46
N ARG A 217 -13.59 2.94 -18.11
CA ARG A 217 -14.47 1.80 -18.43
C ARG A 217 -15.80 1.84 -17.66
N GLY A 218 -15.96 2.78 -16.72
CA GLY A 218 -17.15 2.95 -15.91
C GLY A 218 -17.20 1.99 -14.73
N ASN A 219 -18.41 1.59 -14.32
CA ASN A 219 -18.67 0.68 -13.19
C ASN A 219 -17.96 1.08 -11.90
N SER A 220 -17.70 2.37 -11.73
CA SER A 220 -16.92 2.93 -10.64
C SER A 220 -17.82 3.75 -9.72
N ILE A 221 -17.57 3.66 -8.41
CA ILE A 221 -18.23 4.50 -7.41
C ILE A 221 -17.22 5.56 -7.00
N PHE A 222 -17.55 6.83 -7.21
CA PHE A 222 -16.76 7.94 -6.71
C PHE A 222 -17.32 8.45 -5.40
N THR A 223 -16.45 8.89 -4.49
CA THR A 223 -16.85 9.42 -3.18
C THR A 223 -16.06 10.69 -2.90
N ASN A 224 -16.78 11.80 -2.71
CA ASN A 224 -16.27 13.14 -2.42
C ASN A 224 -15.37 13.77 -3.52
N VAL A 225 -15.59 13.42 -4.78
CA VAL A 225 -15.02 14.15 -5.94
C VAL A 225 -16.00 15.26 -6.37
N ALA A 226 -15.51 16.23 -7.14
CA ALA A 226 -16.35 17.26 -7.74
C ALA A 226 -17.13 16.69 -8.94
N LEU A 227 -18.26 17.34 -9.26
CA LEU A 227 -19.12 17.03 -10.39
C LEU A 227 -19.05 18.18 -11.41
N THR A 228 -18.83 17.85 -12.68
CA THR A 228 -18.85 18.81 -13.79
C THR A 228 -20.28 19.12 -14.24
N ASP A 229 -20.46 20.22 -14.98
CA ASP A 229 -21.78 20.65 -15.46
C ASP A 229 -22.45 19.67 -16.44
N ASP A 230 -21.65 18.87 -17.15
CA ASP A 230 -22.10 17.81 -18.06
C ASP A 230 -22.24 16.44 -17.40
N GLY A 231 -22.02 16.35 -16.08
CA GLY A 231 -22.27 15.16 -15.27
C GLY A 231 -21.11 14.17 -15.16
N ASP A 232 -19.89 14.60 -15.50
CA ASP A 232 -18.64 13.88 -15.26
C ASP A 232 -18.01 14.26 -13.90
N VAL A 233 -16.87 13.65 -13.56
CA VAL A 233 -16.13 13.90 -12.32
C VAL A 233 -14.89 14.74 -12.56
N TRP A 234 -14.45 15.46 -11.53
CA TRP A 234 -13.17 16.16 -11.55
C TRP A 234 -12.52 16.17 -10.17
N TRP A 235 -11.19 16.28 -10.12
CA TRP A 235 -10.41 16.46 -8.89
C TRP A 235 -9.10 17.20 -9.16
N GLU A 236 -8.47 17.69 -8.10
CA GLU A 236 -7.22 18.43 -8.18
C GLU A 236 -6.13 17.63 -8.89
N GLY A 237 -5.56 18.24 -9.94
CA GLY A 237 -4.50 17.67 -10.74
C GLY A 237 -4.96 16.82 -11.93
N MET A 238 -6.27 16.57 -12.10
CA MET A 238 -6.81 15.98 -13.32
C MET A 238 -6.67 16.96 -14.49
N GLU A 239 -6.54 16.44 -15.72
CA GLU A 239 -6.57 17.28 -16.92
C GLU A 239 -7.90 18.06 -17.06
N GLY A 240 -7.85 19.13 -17.84
CA GLY A 240 -8.98 20.05 -18.05
C GLY A 240 -8.84 21.34 -17.23
N ASP A 241 -9.66 22.33 -17.59
CA ASP A 241 -9.70 23.64 -16.92
C ASP A 241 -11.16 24.06 -16.69
N PRO A 242 -11.88 23.34 -15.80
CA PRO A 242 -13.29 23.59 -15.56
C PRO A 242 -13.48 24.97 -14.93
N GLN A 243 -14.29 25.82 -15.58
CA GLN A 243 -14.60 27.16 -15.09
C GLN A 243 -15.67 27.14 -13.98
N HIS A 244 -16.41 26.04 -13.89
CA HIS A 244 -17.43 25.80 -12.88
C HIS A 244 -17.52 24.30 -12.57
N LEU A 245 -17.72 23.97 -11.30
CA LEU A 245 -17.97 22.61 -10.79
C LEU A 245 -18.98 22.68 -9.64
N THR A 246 -19.64 21.57 -9.34
CA THR A 246 -20.23 21.34 -8.02
C THR A 246 -19.21 20.60 -7.14
N SER A 247 -18.76 21.24 -6.06
CA SER A 247 -17.77 20.64 -5.14
C SER A 247 -18.31 19.43 -4.39
N TRP A 248 -17.41 18.69 -3.74
CA TRP A 248 -17.76 17.56 -2.86
C TRP A 248 -18.68 17.94 -1.68
N LYS A 249 -18.74 19.22 -1.31
CA LYS A 249 -19.68 19.78 -0.32
C LYS A 249 -21.04 20.16 -0.92
N LYS A 250 -21.27 19.90 -2.21
CA LYS A 250 -22.46 20.29 -2.98
C LYS A 250 -22.65 21.81 -3.05
N GLN A 251 -21.55 22.53 -3.23
CA GLN A 251 -21.51 23.99 -3.39
C GLN A 251 -20.89 24.33 -4.74
N ASP A 252 -21.33 25.43 -5.35
CA ASP A 252 -20.69 25.96 -6.57
C ASP A 252 -19.20 26.19 -6.30
N TRP A 253 -18.36 25.82 -7.25
CA TRP A 253 -16.92 25.96 -7.20
C TRP A 253 -16.42 26.55 -8.52
N THR A 254 -15.47 27.46 -8.41
CA THR A 254 -14.73 28.06 -9.53
C THR A 254 -13.23 28.02 -9.23
N PRO A 255 -12.35 28.22 -10.23
CA PRO A 255 -10.91 28.31 -9.99
C PRO A 255 -10.48 29.38 -8.97
N ASP A 256 -11.32 30.40 -8.74
CA ASP A 256 -11.09 31.48 -7.75
C ASP A 256 -11.55 31.11 -6.32
N SER A 257 -12.08 29.91 -6.10
CA SER A 257 -12.58 29.47 -4.79
C SER A 257 -11.45 29.14 -3.81
N ASP A 258 -11.61 29.50 -2.54
CA ASP A 258 -10.61 29.26 -1.49
C ASP A 258 -10.46 27.78 -1.09
N GLU A 259 -11.50 26.97 -1.32
CA GLU A 259 -11.52 25.54 -1.00
C GLU A 259 -11.30 24.67 -2.23
N LEU A 260 -10.76 23.47 -2.01
CA LEU A 260 -10.62 22.43 -3.04
C LEU A 260 -11.98 21.93 -3.50
N SER A 261 -12.11 21.64 -4.80
CA SER A 261 -13.34 21.13 -5.39
C SER A 261 -13.62 19.70 -4.95
N SER A 262 -12.56 18.90 -4.72
CA SER A 262 -12.65 17.54 -4.19
C SER A 262 -11.99 17.42 -2.83
N HIS A 263 -12.46 16.46 -2.03
CA HIS A 263 -11.83 16.19 -0.75
C HIS A 263 -10.42 15.58 -0.98
N PRO A 264 -9.35 15.95 -0.23
CA PRO A 264 -8.01 15.40 -0.43
C PRO A 264 -7.89 13.88 -0.32
N ASN A 265 -8.83 13.26 0.39
CA ASN A 265 -8.97 11.81 0.52
C ASN A 265 -10.22 11.28 -0.21
N SER A 266 -10.68 11.96 -1.26
CA SER A 266 -11.73 11.45 -2.14
C SER A 266 -11.25 10.19 -2.87
N ARG A 267 -12.19 9.33 -3.26
CA ARG A 267 -11.89 7.97 -3.70
C ARG A 267 -12.63 7.63 -4.97
N TYR A 268 -11.98 6.83 -5.81
CA TYR A 268 -12.65 5.97 -6.78
C TYR A 268 -12.62 4.52 -6.26
N CYS A 269 -13.74 3.81 -6.44
CA CYS A 269 -13.88 2.39 -6.16
C CYS A 269 -14.20 1.69 -7.48
N THR A 270 -13.23 0.99 -8.08
CA THR A 270 -13.33 0.46 -9.45
C THR A 270 -12.91 -1.02 -9.54
N PRO A 271 -13.56 -1.86 -10.38
CA PRO A 271 -13.21 -3.28 -10.49
C PRO A 271 -11.80 -3.50 -11.05
N ILE A 272 -10.99 -4.34 -10.40
CA ILE A 272 -9.61 -4.61 -10.82
C ILE A 272 -9.52 -5.22 -12.23
N LYS A 273 -10.53 -6.02 -12.61
CA LYS A 273 -10.64 -6.64 -13.94
C LYS A 273 -10.81 -5.66 -15.09
N GLN A 274 -11.05 -4.37 -14.80
CA GLN A 274 -11.04 -3.31 -15.82
C GLN A 274 -9.64 -2.80 -16.13
N CYS A 275 -8.64 -3.12 -15.32
CA CYS A 275 -7.29 -2.59 -15.50
C CYS A 275 -6.63 -3.16 -16.76
N PRO A 276 -6.15 -2.30 -17.67
CA PRO A 276 -5.60 -2.74 -18.96
C PRO A 276 -4.28 -3.52 -18.83
N ILE A 277 -3.64 -3.46 -17.66
CA ILE A 277 -2.37 -4.11 -17.35
C ILE A 277 -2.51 -5.11 -16.20
N LEU A 278 -3.71 -5.64 -15.94
CA LEU A 278 -3.89 -6.71 -14.96
C LEU A 278 -3.10 -7.95 -15.39
N ALA A 279 -2.20 -8.43 -14.54
CA ALA A 279 -1.42 -9.63 -14.83
C ALA A 279 -2.36 -10.85 -14.89
N PRO A 280 -2.16 -11.78 -15.84
CA PRO A 280 -3.01 -12.98 -15.95
C PRO A 280 -2.95 -13.87 -14.69
N GLU A 281 -1.84 -13.83 -13.96
CA GLU A 281 -1.64 -14.57 -12.71
C GLU A 281 -2.47 -14.01 -11.54
N TYR A 282 -3.14 -12.87 -11.70
CA TYR A 282 -4.03 -12.32 -10.67
C TYR A 282 -5.10 -13.33 -10.23
N ASP A 283 -5.61 -14.17 -11.13
CA ASP A 283 -6.63 -15.18 -10.80
C ASP A 283 -6.03 -16.53 -10.32
N ASP A 284 -4.70 -16.65 -10.14
CA ASP A 284 -4.06 -17.86 -9.60
C ASP A 284 -4.16 -17.88 -8.06
N PRO A 285 -4.89 -18.84 -7.46
CA PRO A 285 -5.04 -18.93 -6.00
C PRO A 285 -3.73 -19.22 -5.26
N ARG A 286 -2.68 -19.69 -5.94
CA ARG A 286 -1.36 -19.94 -5.36
C ARG A 286 -0.49 -18.69 -5.30
N GLY A 287 -0.93 -17.61 -5.94
CA GLY A 287 -0.19 -16.35 -6.01
C GLY A 287 1.08 -16.43 -6.85
N VAL A 288 1.90 -15.40 -6.74
CA VAL A 288 3.13 -15.23 -7.51
C VAL A 288 4.36 -15.21 -6.61
N PRO A 289 5.49 -15.80 -7.02
CA PRO A 289 6.69 -15.83 -6.21
C PRO A 289 7.33 -14.44 -6.15
N ILE A 290 7.49 -13.89 -4.95
CA ILE A 290 8.12 -12.58 -4.73
C ILE A 290 9.64 -12.71 -4.87
N ASP A 291 10.23 -11.82 -5.67
CA ASP A 291 11.67 -11.69 -5.87
C ASP A 291 12.25 -10.52 -5.06
N ALA A 292 11.45 -9.47 -4.86
CA ALA A 292 11.84 -8.28 -4.11
C ALA A 292 10.73 -7.74 -3.22
N ILE A 293 11.11 -7.23 -2.05
CA ILE A 293 10.24 -6.43 -1.17
C ILE A 293 10.83 -5.02 -1.09
N LEU A 294 10.02 -4.01 -1.38
CA LEU A 294 10.40 -2.60 -1.28
C LEU A 294 9.71 -1.95 -0.09
N PHE A 295 10.47 -1.34 0.80
CA PHE A 295 9.99 -0.34 1.75
C PHE A 295 10.24 1.06 1.21
N GLY A 296 9.44 2.03 1.64
CA GLY A 296 9.65 3.40 1.23
C GLY A 296 8.69 4.38 1.88
N GLY A 297 9.09 5.64 1.90
CA GLY A 297 8.35 6.71 2.53
C GLY A 297 8.76 8.07 1.98
N ARG A 298 7.98 9.11 2.29
CA ARG A 298 8.29 10.48 1.88
C ARG A 298 9.38 11.06 2.78
N ARG A 299 10.58 11.24 2.26
CA ARG A 299 11.73 11.78 3.00
C ARG A 299 12.43 12.84 2.16
N LYS A 300 12.43 14.10 2.63
CA LYS A 300 13.13 15.19 1.91
C LYS A 300 14.65 15.02 1.93
N THR A 301 15.19 14.46 3.00
CA THR A 301 16.63 14.30 3.24
C THR A 301 16.95 12.87 3.69
N THR A 302 18.24 12.56 3.80
CA THR A 302 18.83 11.38 4.46
C THR A 302 18.70 10.06 3.71
N ILE A 303 17.49 9.69 3.32
CA ILE A 303 17.25 8.41 2.63
C ILE A 303 17.56 8.55 1.13
N PRO A 304 18.47 7.72 0.58
CA PRO A 304 18.76 7.72 -0.85
C PRO A 304 17.59 7.25 -1.72
N LEU A 305 17.69 7.49 -3.03
CA LEU A 305 16.69 7.06 -4.02
C LEU A 305 16.35 5.58 -3.91
N VAL A 306 17.37 4.71 -3.79
CA VAL A 306 17.22 3.27 -3.54
C VAL A 306 18.42 2.73 -2.76
N THR A 307 18.17 1.78 -1.87
CA THR A 307 19.19 1.04 -1.11
C THR A 307 18.76 -0.42 -0.98
N GLU A 308 19.64 -1.36 -1.27
CA GLU A 308 19.44 -2.78 -1.02
C GLU A 308 19.91 -3.14 0.40
N ALA A 309 19.11 -3.94 1.11
CA ALA A 309 19.46 -4.50 2.40
C ALA A 309 20.62 -5.50 2.27
N ARG A 310 21.27 -5.82 3.40
CA ARG A 310 22.41 -6.75 3.40
C ARG A 310 21.93 -8.20 3.47
N ASP A 311 20.86 -8.39 4.20
CA ASP A 311 20.17 -9.65 4.39
C ASP A 311 18.74 -9.35 4.88
N TRP A 312 18.00 -10.41 5.19
CA TRP A 312 16.63 -10.33 5.67
C TRP A 312 16.48 -9.59 7.01
N VAL A 313 17.44 -9.73 7.92
CA VAL A 313 17.39 -9.09 9.25
C VAL A 313 17.62 -7.60 9.11
N HIS A 314 18.62 -7.19 8.33
CA HIS A 314 18.85 -5.78 7.99
C HIS A 314 17.64 -5.18 7.24
N GLY A 315 17.02 -5.94 6.33
CA GLY A 315 15.79 -5.53 5.65
C GLY A 315 14.59 -5.40 6.60
N THR A 316 14.48 -6.27 7.60
CA THR A 316 13.47 -6.15 8.66
C THR A 316 13.71 -4.91 9.52
N PHE A 317 14.97 -4.57 9.83
CA PHE A 317 15.34 -3.33 10.49
C PHE A 317 14.96 -2.09 9.65
N MET A 318 15.23 -2.12 8.35
CA MET A 318 14.79 -1.07 7.40
C MET A 318 13.27 -0.88 7.43
N GLY A 319 12.50 -1.97 7.39
CA GLY A 319 11.04 -1.93 7.51
C GLY A 319 10.58 -1.40 8.87
N ALA A 320 11.15 -1.88 9.98
CA ALA A 320 10.77 -1.51 11.34
C ALA A 320 11.08 -0.05 11.69
N THR A 321 12.05 0.54 10.97
CA THR A 321 12.46 1.94 11.11
C THR A 321 11.94 2.82 9.97
N LEU A 322 11.08 2.30 9.09
CA LEU A 322 10.47 3.07 7.99
C LEU A 322 9.89 4.37 8.53
N SER A 323 10.27 5.47 7.88
CA SER A 323 9.81 6.81 8.22
C SER A 323 9.29 7.55 7.00
N SER A 324 8.27 8.38 7.22
CA SER A 324 7.66 9.22 6.20
C SER A 324 7.16 10.52 6.82
N GLU A 325 7.26 11.61 6.08
CA GLU A 325 6.54 12.84 6.40
C GLU A 325 5.02 12.58 6.45
N THR A 326 4.36 13.19 7.43
CA THR A 326 2.90 13.19 7.56
C THR A 326 2.26 13.85 6.33
N THR A 327 1.27 13.17 5.76
CA THR A 327 0.46 13.66 4.63
C THR A 327 -0.92 14.11 5.13
N ALA A 328 -1.69 14.80 4.28
CA ALA A 328 -3.06 15.20 4.60
C ALA A 328 -4.02 14.02 4.89
N ALA A 329 -3.62 12.77 4.61
CA ALA A 329 -4.43 11.58 4.87
C ALA A 329 -4.36 11.10 6.34
N ALA A 330 -3.41 11.58 7.13
CA ALA A 330 -3.29 11.26 8.56
C ALA A 330 -3.79 12.44 9.41
N THR A 331 -4.49 12.15 10.50
CA THR A 331 -4.81 13.16 11.52
C THR A 331 -3.53 13.59 12.23
N GLY A 332 -3.07 14.83 12.00
CA GLY A 332 -1.85 15.38 12.61
C GLY A 332 -1.29 16.60 11.88
N GLU A 333 -0.20 17.16 12.39
CA GLU A 333 0.54 18.26 11.76
C GLU A 333 1.26 17.77 10.51
N VAL A 334 1.12 18.48 9.38
CA VAL A 334 1.66 18.09 8.06
C VAL A 334 3.16 18.41 7.98
N GLY A 335 3.96 17.49 7.43
CA GLY A 335 5.40 17.69 7.21
C GLY A 335 6.32 17.23 8.35
N VAL A 336 5.78 16.57 9.38
CA VAL A 336 6.57 15.97 10.47
C VAL A 336 6.97 14.54 10.09
N VAL A 337 8.24 14.19 10.28
CA VAL A 337 8.71 12.82 10.05
C VAL A 337 8.14 11.90 11.13
N ARG A 338 7.33 10.92 10.72
CA ARG A 338 6.76 9.88 11.58
C ARG A 338 7.33 8.52 11.21
N ARG A 339 7.50 7.64 12.21
CA ARG A 339 7.73 6.21 11.96
C ARG A 339 6.42 5.55 11.51
N ASP A 340 6.50 4.71 10.49
CA ASP A 340 5.40 3.90 9.99
C ASP A 340 5.95 2.51 9.61
N PRO A 341 6.30 1.68 10.62
CA PRO A 341 6.98 0.42 10.40
C PRO A 341 6.25 -0.46 9.40
N MET A 342 6.95 -0.91 8.35
CA MET A 342 6.40 -1.70 7.24
C MET A 342 5.14 -1.09 6.58
N ALA A 343 4.92 0.23 6.73
CA ALA A 343 3.68 0.92 6.39
C ALA A 343 2.43 0.35 7.09
N MET A 344 2.61 -0.33 8.23
CA MET A 344 1.60 -1.09 8.95
C MET A 344 1.18 -0.43 10.27
N LEU A 345 1.68 0.74 10.65
CA LEU A 345 1.37 1.35 11.96
C LEU A 345 -0.12 1.38 12.33
N PRO A 346 -1.07 1.74 11.43
CA PRO A 346 -2.49 1.73 11.76
C PRO A 346 -3.19 0.37 11.53
N PHE A 347 -2.44 -0.68 11.20
CA PHE A 347 -2.94 -1.93 10.63
C PHE A 347 -2.40 -3.21 11.29
N ILE A 348 -1.36 -3.17 12.12
CA ILE A 348 -0.92 -4.35 12.89
C ILE A 348 -2.04 -4.77 13.85
N GLY A 349 -2.51 -6.02 13.75
CA GLY A 349 -3.63 -6.54 14.55
C GLY A 349 -3.25 -7.10 15.92
N TYR A 350 -1.98 -7.01 16.31
CA TYR A 350 -1.43 -7.50 17.56
C TYR A 350 -0.23 -6.64 17.99
N ASN A 351 0.53 -7.06 19.01
CA ASN A 351 1.68 -6.28 19.46
C ASN A 351 2.71 -6.09 18.34
N ALA A 352 3.13 -4.84 18.09
CA ALA A 352 4.02 -4.52 17.00
C ALA A 352 5.46 -5.04 17.18
N ALA A 353 5.95 -5.23 18.41
CA ALA A 353 7.25 -5.88 18.63
C ALA A 353 7.20 -7.38 18.31
N ASP A 354 6.11 -8.06 18.68
CA ASP A 354 5.86 -9.45 18.28
C ASP A 354 5.75 -9.56 16.75
N TYR A 355 5.22 -8.53 16.09
CA TYR A 355 5.14 -8.47 14.62
C TYR A 355 6.52 -8.37 13.97
N PHE A 356 7.44 -7.58 14.52
CA PHE A 356 8.83 -7.57 14.04
C PHE A 356 9.52 -8.91 14.30
N ASN A 357 9.27 -9.51 15.47
CA ASN A 357 9.80 -10.83 15.78
C ASN A 357 9.29 -11.90 14.80
N HIS A 358 8.03 -11.79 14.37
CA HIS A 358 7.43 -12.66 13.36
C HIS A 358 8.17 -12.56 12.04
N TRP A 359 8.42 -11.34 11.54
CA TRP A 359 9.25 -11.12 10.34
C TRP A 359 10.64 -11.76 10.46
N ILE A 360 11.32 -11.58 11.60
CA ILE A 360 12.64 -12.19 11.85
C ILE A 360 12.56 -13.72 11.85
N THR A 361 11.55 -14.28 12.52
CA THR A 361 11.37 -15.72 12.68
C THR A 361 11.08 -16.39 11.34
N VAL A 362 10.18 -15.81 10.56
CA VAL A 362 9.84 -16.27 9.21
C VAL A 362 11.08 -16.32 8.32
N GLY A 363 11.93 -15.29 8.33
CA GLY A 363 13.18 -15.31 7.56
C GLY A 363 14.18 -16.37 8.04
N LYS A 364 14.24 -16.63 9.35
CA LYS A 364 15.13 -17.63 9.94
C LYS A 364 14.70 -19.08 9.64
N GLU A 365 13.40 -19.32 9.50
CA GLU A 365 12.84 -20.66 9.27
C GLU A 365 12.92 -21.11 7.81
N HIS A 366 13.28 -20.22 6.89
CA HIS A 366 13.31 -20.50 5.45
C HIS A 366 14.71 -20.36 4.86
N ASP A 367 14.90 -20.95 3.68
CA ASP A 367 16.17 -20.88 2.94
C ASP A 367 16.48 -19.44 2.54
N ALA A 368 17.56 -18.90 3.10
CA ALA A 368 18.00 -17.53 2.84
C ALA A 368 18.24 -17.25 1.33
N ALA A 369 18.61 -18.27 0.55
CA ALA A 369 18.80 -18.11 -0.89
C ALA A 369 17.49 -17.93 -1.69
N LYS A 370 16.35 -18.25 -1.08
CA LYS A 370 15.01 -18.15 -1.67
C LYS A 370 14.17 -16.99 -1.12
N LEU A 371 14.67 -16.31 -0.09
CA LEU A 371 14.04 -15.10 0.43
C LEU A 371 14.13 -13.99 -0.63
N PRO A 372 13.07 -13.18 -0.77
CA PRO A 372 13.15 -12.02 -1.65
C PRO A 372 14.16 -11.02 -1.10
N ARG A 373 14.85 -10.32 -1.99
CA ARG A 373 15.76 -9.24 -1.60
C ARG A 373 14.95 -8.04 -1.12
N ILE A 374 15.43 -7.38 -0.06
CA ILE A 374 14.73 -6.22 0.51
C ILE A 374 15.43 -4.94 0.07
N PHE A 375 14.64 -3.95 -0.33
CA PHE A 375 15.11 -2.63 -0.74
C PHE A 375 14.36 -1.53 0.02
N TYR A 376 14.99 -0.37 0.19
CA TYR A 376 14.36 0.85 0.66
C TYR A 376 14.45 1.91 -0.43
N VAL A 377 13.32 2.53 -0.81
CA VAL A 377 13.24 3.57 -1.84
C VAL A 377 12.74 4.90 -1.29
N ASN A 378 13.19 6.00 -1.90
CA ASN A 378 12.70 7.35 -1.60
C ASN A 378 12.57 8.19 -2.88
N TRP A 379 11.34 8.29 -3.37
CA TRP A 379 11.00 9.11 -4.55
C TRP A 379 10.99 10.62 -4.28
N PHE A 380 11.15 11.02 -3.01
CA PHE A 380 10.73 12.34 -2.54
C PHE A 380 11.88 13.18 -1.97
N ARG A 381 13.12 12.73 -2.18
CA ARG A 381 14.31 13.50 -1.78
C ARG A 381 14.32 14.84 -2.50
N ARG A 382 14.71 15.89 -1.78
CA ARG A 382 14.73 17.25 -2.30
C ARG A 382 16.13 17.84 -2.34
N ASP A 383 16.33 18.75 -3.28
CA ASP A 383 17.51 19.61 -3.34
C ASP A 383 17.43 20.75 -2.31
N SER A 384 18.46 21.61 -2.29
CA SER A 384 18.54 22.79 -1.41
C SER A 384 17.50 23.86 -1.73
N ASP A 385 16.99 23.90 -2.95
CA ASP A 385 15.99 24.86 -3.44
C ASP A 385 14.54 24.35 -3.22
N GLY A 386 14.40 23.11 -2.73
CA GLY A 386 13.13 22.46 -2.44
C GLY A 386 12.52 21.71 -3.62
N GLY A 387 13.23 21.61 -4.76
CA GLY A 387 12.89 20.79 -5.91
C GLY A 387 13.06 19.29 -5.65
N PHE A 388 12.43 18.45 -6.46
CA PHE A 388 12.59 16.99 -6.35
C PHE A 388 13.83 16.56 -7.13
N LEU A 389 14.72 15.81 -6.48
CA LEU A 389 15.95 15.26 -7.11
C LEU A 389 15.66 14.12 -8.09
N TRP A 390 14.45 13.54 -8.03
CA TRP A 390 14.03 12.45 -8.90
C TRP A 390 12.66 12.75 -9.52
N PRO A 391 12.49 12.57 -10.84
CA PRO A 391 11.24 12.89 -11.54
C PRO A 391 10.05 12.01 -11.11
N GLY A 392 10.30 10.81 -10.59
CA GLY A 392 9.24 9.93 -10.09
C GLY A 392 8.36 9.32 -11.18
N PHE A 393 7.16 8.87 -10.79
CA PHE A 393 6.14 8.29 -11.68
C PHE A 393 6.73 7.24 -12.63
N GLY A 394 6.53 7.37 -13.95
CA GLY A 394 7.06 6.49 -15.00
C GLY A 394 8.56 6.21 -14.87
N GLU A 395 9.33 7.20 -14.44
CA GLU A 395 10.78 7.09 -14.32
C GLU A 395 11.21 6.19 -13.15
N ASN A 396 10.34 5.89 -12.19
CA ASN A 396 10.60 4.86 -11.17
C ASN A 396 10.87 3.48 -11.79
N SER A 397 10.49 3.25 -13.05
CA SER A 397 10.87 2.05 -13.80
C SER A 397 12.38 1.85 -13.92
N ARG A 398 13.18 2.93 -13.91
CA ARG A 398 14.65 2.89 -13.93
C ARG A 398 15.23 2.34 -12.63
N VAL A 399 14.61 2.69 -11.50
CA VAL A 399 14.97 2.14 -10.18
C VAL A 399 14.55 0.68 -10.09
N LEU A 400 13.36 0.33 -10.61
CA LEU A 400 12.94 -1.07 -10.68
C LEU A 400 13.84 -1.92 -11.60
N LYS A 401 14.33 -1.34 -12.71
CA LYS A 401 15.35 -1.97 -13.57
C LYS A 401 16.60 -2.31 -12.75
N TRP A 402 17.14 -1.35 -12.00
CA TRP A 402 18.28 -1.60 -11.13
C TRP A 402 18.00 -2.69 -10.09
N VAL A 403 16.82 -2.69 -9.46
CA VAL A 403 16.39 -3.76 -8.53
C VAL A 403 16.45 -5.15 -9.19
N VAL A 404 15.94 -5.28 -10.42
CA VAL A 404 16.01 -6.54 -11.17
C VAL A 404 17.44 -6.92 -11.50
N GLU A 405 18.26 -5.97 -11.98
CA GLU A 405 19.65 -6.21 -12.31
C GLU A 405 20.49 -6.57 -11.07
N ARG A 406 20.16 -6.05 -9.89
CA ARG A 406 20.76 -6.47 -8.61
C ARG A 406 20.42 -7.91 -8.27
N ILE A 407 19.18 -8.32 -8.48
CA ILE A 407 18.72 -9.71 -8.24
C ILE A 407 19.44 -10.68 -9.19
N GLU A 408 19.60 -10.30 -10.47
CA GLU A 408 20.28 -11.10 -11.49
C GLU A 408 21.83 -11.03 -11.38
N GLY A 409 22.37 -10.14 -10.55
CA GLY A 409 23.82 -9.96 -10.37
C GLY A 409 24.51 -9.22 -11.51
N THR A 410 23.78 -8.39 -12.25
CA THR A 410 24.27 -7.64 -13.43
C THR A 410 24.40 -6.14 -13.19
N ALA A 411 24.02 -5.61 -12.03
CA ALA A 411 24.22 -4.21 -11.64
C ALA A 411 25.20 -4.07 -10.47
N GLU A 412 26.06 -3.07 -10.58
CA GLU A 412 27.00 -2.66 -9.53
C GLU A 412 26.31 -1.89 -8.40
N ALA A 413 26.90 -1.93 -7.21
CA ALA A 413 26.47 -1.17 -6.06
C ALA A 413 27.66 -0.81 -5.16
N VAL A 414 27.59 0.36 -4.54
CA VAL A 414 28.54 0.82 -3.52
C VAL A 414 28.08 0.28 -2.16
N ASP A 415 28.99 -0.35 -1.43
CA ASP A 415 28.77 -0.69 -0.02
C ASP A 415 28.84 0.59 0.83
N THR A 416 27.73 0.93 1.50
CA THR A 416 27.60 2.12 2.35
C THR A 416 27.21 1.71 3.77
N PRO A 417 27.32 2.61 4.78
CA PRO A 417 26.90 2.28 6.14
C PRO A 417 25.45 1.81 6.30
N ILE A 418 24.59 2.07 5.32
CA ILE A 418 23.15 1.78 5.36
C ILE A 418 22.71 0.63 4.43
N GLY A 419 23.66 -0.02 3.75
CA GLY A 419 23.38 -1.06 2.75
C GLY A 419 24.03 -0.75 1.41
N TYR A 420 23.56 -1.39 0.34
CA TYR A 420 24.13 -1.22 -1.00
C TYR A 420 23.33 -0.19 -1.80
N VAL A 421 24.01 0.85 -2.30
CA VAL A 421 23.41 1.93 -3.09
C VAL A 421 23.94 1.83 -4.52
N PRO A 422 23.13 2.13 -5.57
CA PRO A 422 23.62 2.15 -6.94
C PRO A 422 24.88 3.02 -7.09
N THR A 423 25.81 2.62 -7.97
CA THR A 423 26.72 3.63 -8.54
C THR A 423 25.92 4.53 -9.48
N VAL A 424 26.40 5.75 -9.74
CA VAL A 424 25.74 6.69 -10.66
C VAL A 424 25.56 6.07 -12.05
N GLU A 425 26.56 5.33 -12.51
CA GLU A 425 26.60 4.68 -13.83
C GLU A 425 25.70 3.44 -13.91
N SER A 426 25.32 2.86 -12.76
CA SER A 426 24.44 1.69 -12.71
C SER A 426 22.96 2.04 -12.83
N LEU A 427 22.60 3.33 -12.74
CA LEU A 427 21.24 3.79 -13.02
C LEU A 427 21.10 4.18 -14.49
N ASP A 428 20.09 3.61 -15.15
CA ASP A 428 19.69 4.05 -16.48
C ASP A 428 19.03 5.42 -16.41
N VAL A 429 19.74 6.45 -16.82
CA VAL A 429 19.26 7.84 -16.90
C VAL A 429 19.16 8.34 -18.35
N GLU A 430 19.23 7.44 -19.33
CA GLU A 430 19.14 7.82 -20.74
C GLU A 430 17.80 8.52 -21.04
N GLY A 431 17.86 9.72 -21.60
CA GLY A 431 16.69 10.52 -21.94
C GLY A 431 16.08 11.31 -20.78
N LEU A 432 16.66 11.25 -19.58
CA LEU A 432 16.30 12.14 -18.48
C LEU A 432 17.04 13.47 -18.57
N ASP A 433 16.33 14.57 -18.35
CA ASP A 433 16.93 15.90 -18.11
C ASP A 433 17.33 16.02 -16.63
N VAL A 434 18.31 15.20 -16.23
CA VAL A 434 18.90 15.21 -14.88
C VAL A 434 20.41 15.29 -14.99
N SER A 435 21.01 16.18 -14.23
CA SER A 435 22.46 16.30 -14.13
C SER A 435 23.05 15.15 -13.31
N GLN A 436 24.32 14.84 -13.56
CA GLN A 436 25.06 13.88 -12.75
C GLN A 436 25.05 14.25 -11.27
N ALA A 437 25.16 15.54 -10.95
CA ALA A 437 25.15 16.05 -9.58
C ALA A 437 23.80 15.80 -8.88
N GLU A 438 22.67 15.89 -9.60
CA GLU A 438 21.35 15.57 -9.05
C GLU A 438 21.22 14.07 -8.75
N ILE A 439 21.76 13.19 -9.61
CA ILE A 439 21.78 11.75 -9.37
C ILE A 439 22.65 11.42 -8.15
N GLU A 440 23.84 12.00 -8.07
CA GLU A 440 24.74 11.85 -6.91
C GLU A 440 24.05 12.33 -5.63
N ALA A 441 23.37 13.48 -5.66
CA ALA A 441 22.60 13.98 -4.53
C ALA A 441 21.42 13.07 -4.17
N ALA A 442 20.73 12.50 -5.16
CA ALA A 442 19.64 11.55 -4.94
C ALA A 442 20.13 10.27 -4.24
N LEU A 443 21.33 9.81 -4.60
CA LEU A 443 21.97 8.59 -4.08
C LEU A 443 22.83 8.82 -2.81
N ALA A 444 23.13 10.06 -2.45
CA ALA A 444 24.09 10.37 -1.41
C ALA A 444 23.72 9.78 -0.04
N VAL A 445 24.67 9.09 0.58
CA VAL A 445 24.60 8.66 1.99
C VAL A 445 25.46 9.62 2.81
N ASN A 446 24.82 10.59 3.46
CA ASN A 446 25.51 11.58 4.29
C ASN A 446 25.65 11.06 5.74
N PRO A 447 26.87 10.80 6.26
CA PRO A 447 27.06 10.28 7.61
C PRO A 447 26.51 11.20 8.72
N GLU A 448 26.53 12.52 8.53
CA GLU A 448 26.01 13.47 9.52
C GLU A 448 24.49 13.39 9.63
N GLU A 449 23.79 13.31 8.49
CA GLU A 449 22.34 13.12 8.46
C GLU A 449 21.94 11.79 9.10
N TRP A 450 22.69 10.72 8.85
CA TRP A 450 22.43 9.41 9.46
C TRP A 450 22.76 9.36 10.96
N ARG A 451 23.79 10.07 11.41
CA ARG A 451 24.04 10.25 12.86
C ARG A 451 22.91 10.99 13.55
N ALA A 452 22.26 11.94 12.86
CA ALA A 452 21.07 12.62 13.36
C ALA A 452 19.82 11.71 13.38
N GLU A 453 19.74 10.70 12.52
CA GLU A 453 18.64 9.71 12.56
C GLU A 453 18.74 8.75 13.76
N ILE A 454 19.94 8.38 14.20
CA ILE A 454 20.17 7.39 15.27
C ILE A 454 19.37 7.68 16.56
N PRO A 455 19.38 8.90 17.13
CA PRO A 455 18.57 9.21 18.30
C PRO A 455 17.07 8.99 18.05
N THR A 456 16.56 9.37 16.89
CA THR A 456 15.13 9.23 16.57
C THR A 456 14.71 7.76 16.33
N ILE A 457 15.63 6.91 15.88
CA ILE A 457 15.42 5.45 15.83
C ILE A 457 15.46 4.87 17.25
N THR A 458 16.38 5.34 18.09
CA THR A 458 16.49 4.91 19.50
C THR A 458 15.21 5.25 20.27
N GLU A 459 14.74 6.49 20.18
CA GLU A 459 13.47 6.93 20.80
C GLU A 459 12.25 6.15 20.29
N TRP A 460 12.29 5.72 19.02
CA TRP A 460 11.25 4.85 18.46
C TRP A 460 11.29 3.46 19.08
N PHE A 461 12.48 2.87 19.17
CA PHE A 461 12.69 1.54 19.74
C PHE A 461 12.40 1.49 21.24
N ASP A 462 12.71 2.55 21.99
CA ASP A 462 12.41 2.65 23.42
C ASP A 462 10.91 2.54 23.73
N LYS A 463 10.02 2.89 22.79
CA LYS A 463 8.55 2.73 22.96
C LYS A 463 8.12 1.27 23.10
N PHE A 464 8.91 0.33 22.62
CA PHE A 464 8.64 -1.10 22.72
C PHE A 464 9.22 -1.73 23.98
N GLY A 465 10.15 -1.04 24.65
CA GLY A 465 10.87 -1.53 25.83
C GLY A 465 11.48 -2.92 25.59
N ASP A 466 11.39 -3.78 26.62
CA ASP A 466 11.98 -5.12 26.62
C ASP A 466 11.35 -6.09 25.61
N LYS A 467 10.23 -5.72 24.97
CA LYS A 467 9.59 -6.56 23.95
C LYS A 467 10.25 -6.45 22.59
N LEU A 468 11.01 -5.39 22.31
CA LEU A 468 11.66 -5.24 21.01
C LEU A 468 12.68 -6.38 20.81
N PRO A 469 12.67 -7.08 19.65
CA PRO A 469 13.67 -8.11 19.38
C PRO A 469 15.09 -7.56 19.48
N THR A 470 15.94 -8.19 20.29
CA THR A 470 17.34 -7.76 20.52
C THR A 470 18.13 -7.61 19.24
N VAL A 471 17.81 -8.40 18.21
CA VAL A 471 18.47 -8.31 16.90
C VAL A 471 18.25 -6.95 16.22
N LEU A 472 17.13 -6.26 16.45
CA LEU A 472 16.92 -4.91 15.90
C LEU A 472 17.79 -3.86 16.59
N TRP A 473 18.03 -4.01 17.89
CA TRP A 473 19.03 -3.21 18.60
C TRP A 473 20.44 -3.47 18.08
N THR A 474 20.74 -4.74 17.77
CA THR A 474 22.03 -5.12 17.17
C THR A 474 22.23 -4.50 15.78
N GLU A 475 21.19 -4.46 14.95
CA GLU A 475 21.23 -3.76 13.65
C GLU A 475 21.48 -2.25 13.82
N LEU A 476 20.83 -1.62 14.81
CA LEU A 476 21.06 -0.20 15.12
C LEU A 476 22.51 0.05 15.58
N ASP A 477 23.06 -0.81 16.43
CA ASP A 477 24.46 -0.71 16.87
C ASP A 477 25.44 -0.98 15.73
N GLY A 478 25.12 -1.91 14.82
CA GLY A 478 25.86 -2.12 13.58
C GLY A 478 25.87 -0.88 12.68
N LEU A 479 24.73 -0.19 12.55
CA LEU A 479 24.66 1.09 11.84
C LEU A 479 25.55 2.16 12.49
N LYS A 480 25.53 2.29 13.82
CA LYS A 480 26.42 3.23 14.55
C LYS A 480 27.90 2.94 14.29
N ALA A 481 28.29 1.67 14.32
CA ALA A 481 29.67 1.26 14.06
C ALA A 481 30.10 1.63 12.63
N ARG A 482 29.30 1.28 11.62
CA ARG A 482 29.59 1.59 10.20
C ARG A 482 29.62 3.09 9.89
N LEU A 483 28.93 3.91 10.67
CA LEU A 483 28.98 5.38 10.55
C LEU A 483 30.17 6.01 11.29
N SER A 484 30.92 5.22 12.06
CA SER A 484 32.09 5.68 12.83
C SER A 484 33.42 5.32 12.15
N GLU A 485 33.39 4.37 11.22
CA GLU A 485 34.44 4.07 10.24
C GLU A 485 34.46 5.15 9.14
#